data_AF-G1VW97-F1
#
_entry.id   AF-G1VW97-F1
#
_cell.length_a   1.000
_cell.length_b   1.000
_cell.length_c   1.000
_cell.angle_alpha   90.00
_cell.angle_beta   90.00
_cell.angle_gamma   90.00
#
_symmetry.space_group_name_H-M   'P 1'
#
loop_
_entity.id
_entity.type
_entity.pdbx_description
1 polymer ?
#
loop_
_entity_poly.entity_id
_entity_poly.type
_entity_poly.pdbx_seq_one_letter_code
_entity_poly.pdbx_strand_id
1 'polypeptide(L)'
;MRESHANKSISFLMELIFVLFFFTLASAVCVLVLGTAKDKNNLAADTRNALQYGENLVAQRKIPQVQQAMQKKIFYLDENGNRSSSQAGYYRVEIEQKKAVEKSGRALCELCIYRDDKELVRLPFLLEGGVQK
;
A
#
# COMPACT_ATOMS: atom_id res chain seq x y z
N MET A 1 -26.93 -17.88 60.32
CA MET A 1 -26.71 -18.68 59.08
C MET A 1 -27.06 -17.97 57.77
N ARG A 2 -27.93 -16.95 57.75
CA ARG A 2 -28.32 -16.22 56.51
C ARG A 2 -27.22 -15.32 55.91
N GLU A 3 -26.34 -14.74 56.74
CA GLU A 3 -25.29 -13.82 56.27
C GLU A 3 -24.14 -14.50 55.50
N SER A 4 -23.87 -15.77 55.78
CA SER A 4 -22.78 -16.53 55.14
C SER A 4 -23.05 -16.82 53.65
N HIS A 5 -24.32 -17.03 53.26
CA HIS A 5 -24.70 -17.22 51.86
C HIS A 5 -24.69 -15.91 51.06
N ALA A 6 -25.03 -14.78 51.68
CA ALA A 6 -24.98 -13.47 51.04
C ALA A 6 -23.54 -13.06 50.69
N ASN A 7 -22.58 -13.24 51.61
CA ASN A 7 -21.17 -12.96 51.33
C ASN A 7 -20.56 -13.88 50.25
N LYS A 8 -20.94 -15.17 50.21
CA LYS A 8 -20.53 -16.08 49.12
C LYS A 8 -21.10 -15.66 47.76
N SER A 9 -22.36 -15.24 47.71
CA SER A 9 -23.00 -14.79 46.47
C SER A 9 -22.44 -13.45 45.97
N ILE A 10 -22.08 -12.54 46.88
CA ILE A 10 -21.43 -11.26 46.53
C ILE A 10 -19.98 -11.50 46.08
N SER A 11 -19.26 -12.42 46.72
CA SER A 11 -17.91 -12.82 46.29
C SER A 11 -17.91 -13.41 44.88
N PHE A 12 -18.89 -14.27 44.55
CA PHE A 12 -19.05 -14.84 43.21
C PHE A 12 -19.41 -13.76 42.17
N LEU A 13 -20.30 -12.83 42.53
CA LEU A 13 -20.67 -11.72 41.66
C LEU A 13 -19.48 -10.81 41.36
N MET A 14 -18.67 -10.48 42.38
CA MET A 14 -17.45 -9.70 42.21
C MET A 14 -16.43 -10.41 41.33
N GLU A 15 -16.23 -11.72 41.53
CA GLU A 15 -15.33 -12.53 40.70
C GLU A 15 -15.78 -12.54 39.23
N LEU A 16 -17.08 -12.69 38.96
CA LEU A 16 -17.63 -12.60 37.61
C LEU A 16 -17.42 -11.22 36.99
N ILE A 17 -17.62 -10.15 37.76
CA ILE A 17 -17.36 -8.76 37.30
C ILE A 17 -15.89 -8.58 36.93
N PHE A 18 -14.96 -9.08 37.75
CA PHE A 18 -13.52 -9.02 37.43
C PHE A 18 -13.19 -9.79 36.15
N VAL A 19 -13.73 -11.00 35.96
CA VAL A 19 -13.51 -11.79 34.74
C VAL A 19 -14.04 -11.04 33.51
N LEU A 20 -15.25 -10.48 33.58
CA LEU A 20 -15.83 -9.69 32.48
C LEU A 20 -15.02 -8.41 32.21
N PHE A 21 -14.51 -7.77 33.25
CA PHE A 21 -13.67 -6.58 33.11
C PHE A 21 -12.35 -6.88 32.41
N PHE A 22 -11.63 -7.95 32.81
CA PHE A 22 -10.41 -8.35 32.12
C PHE A 22 -10.67 -8.86 30.70
N PHE A 23 -11.77 -9.58 30.49
CA PHE A 23 -12.17 -10.04 29.15
C PHE A 23 -12.45 -8.87 28.21
N THR A 24 -13.17 -7.84 28.68
CA THR A 24 -13.46 -6.64 27.87
C THR A 24 -12.20 -5.83 27.58
N LEU A 25 -11.30 -5.66 28.55
CA LEU A 25 -10.00 -5.02 28.33
C LEU A 25 -9.16 -5.79 27.29
N ALA A 26 -9.06 -7.11 27.43
CA ALA A 26 -8.33 -7.95 26.49
C ALA A 26 -8.94 -7.89 25.08
N SER A 27 -10.27 -7.93 24.97
CA SER A 27 -11.00 -7.82 23.70
C SER A 27 -10.71 -6.47 23.01
N ALA A 28 -10.74 -5.36 23.76
CA ALA A 28 -10.44 -4.04 23.23
C ALA A 28 -9.02 -3.95 22.66
N VAL A 29 -8.03 -4.50 23.36
CA VAL A 29 -6.63 -4.57 22.88
C VAL A 29 -6.54 -5.42 21.62
N CYS A 30 -7.19 -6.60 21.60
CA CYS A 30 -7.19 -7.48 20.43
C CYS A 30 -7.79 -6.80 19.19
N VAL A 31 -8.90 -6.08 19.32
CA VAL A 31 -9.52 -5.36 18.20
C VAL A 31 -8.59 -4.26 17.68
N LEU A 32 -7.93 -3.52 18.58
CA LEU A 32 -6.98 -2.48 18.19
C LEU A 32 -5.79 -3.07 17.42
N VAL A 33 -5.19 -4.15 17.94
CA VAL A 33 -4.09 -4.85 17.26
C VAL A 33 -4.53 -5.38 15.90
N LEU A 34 -5.72 -6.01 15.81
CA LEU A 34 -6.26 -6.53 14.56
C LEU A 34 -6.49 -5.41 13.54
N GLY A 35 -7.02 -4.26 13.96
CA GLY A 35 -7.18 -3.08 13.10
C GLY A 35 -5.84 -2.63 12.51
N THR A 36 -4.83 -2.44 13.35
CA THR A 36 -3.48 -2.05 12.87
C THR A 36 -2.83 -3.11 11.97
N ALA A 37 -3.06 -4.39 12.24
CA ALA A 37 -2.57 -5.48 11.40
C ALA A 37 -3.25 -5.48 10.03
N LYS A 38 -4.56 -5.22 9.98
CA LYS A 38 -5.34 -5.09 8.75
C LYS A 38 -4.83 -3.93 7.89
N ASP A 39 -4.57 -2.77 8.49
CA ASP A 39 -4.06 -1.60 7.76
C ASP A 39 -2.67 -1.87 7.17
N LYS A 40 -1.78 -2.52 7.94
CA LYS A 40 -0.46 -2.95 7.44
C LYS A 40 -0.58 -3.97 6.31
N ASN A 41 -1.52 -4.91 6.42
CA ASN A 41 -1.74 -5.91 5.39
C ASN A 41 -2.29 -5.30 4.09
N ASN A 42 -3.21 -4.35 4.18
CA ASN A 42 -3.71 -3.62 3.01
C ASN A 42 -2.56 -2.87 2.31
N LEU A 43 -1.76 -2.11 3.08
CA LEU A 43 -0.60 -1.42 2.53
C LEU A 43 0.38 -2.39 1.86
N ALA A 44 0.64 -3.56 2.47
CA ALA A 44 1.51 -4.57 1.87
C ALA A 44 0.92 -5.15 0.56
N ALA A 45 -0.39 -5.37 0.52
CA ALA A 45 -1.09 -5.81 -0.68
C ALA A 45 -1.00 -4.74 -1.80
N ASP A 46 -1.18 -3.47 -1.45
CA ASP A 46 -1.06 -2.35 -2.39
C ASP A 46 0.34 -2.23 -2.93
N THR A 47 1.36 -2.32 -2.08
CA THR A 47 2.76 -2.31 -2.50
C THR A 47 3.07 -3.48 -3.42
N ARG A 48 2.55 -4.68 -3.13
CA ARG A 48 2.72 -5.87 -3.99
C ARG A 48 2.07 -5.69 -5.35
N ASN A 49 0.85 -5.17 -5.40
CA ASN A 49 0.13 -4.91 -6.65
C ASN A 49 0.85 -3.83 -7.46
N ALA A 50 1.22 -2.71 -6.82
CA ALA A 50 2.01 -1.66 -7.44
C ALA A 50 3.33 -2.20 -8.01
N LEU A 51 4.03 -3.06 -7.27
CA LEU A 51 5.29 -3.67 -7.74
C LEU A 51 5.05 -4.51 -8.99
N GLN A 52 4.05 -5.37 -8.97
CA GLN A 52 3.69 -6.21 -10.11
C GLN A 52 3.31 -5.37 -11.34
N TYR A 53 2.56 -4.29 -11.16
CA TYR A 53 2.23 -3.36 -12.24
C TYR A 53 3.45 -2.63 -12.77
N GLY A 54 4.33 -2.15 -11.88
CA GLY A 54 5.57 -1.48 -12.24
C GLY A 54 6.51 -2.39 -13.03
N GLU A 55 6.72 -3.63 -12.57
CA GLU A 55 7.51 -4.63 -13.26
C GLU A 55 6.92 -4.97 -14.64
N ASN A 56 5.59 -5.11 -14.73
CA ASN A 56 4.92 -5.39 -15.99
C ASN A 56 5.07 -4.22 -16.98
N LEU A 57 4.95 -2.97 -16.51
CA LEU A 57 5.19 -1.77 -17.31
C LEU A 57 6.63 -1.72 -17.82
N VAL A 58 7.61 -2.00 -16.95
CA VAL A 58 9.03 -2.05 -17.32
C VAL A 58 9.29 -3.18 -18.32
N ALA A 59 8.67 -4.35 -18.17
CA ALA A 59 8.79 -5.46 -19.11
C ALA A 59 8.22 -5.11 -20.49
N GLN A 60 7.05 -4.44 -20.51
CA GLN A 60 6.36 -4.02 -21.72
C GLN A 60 6.88 -2.71 -22.33
N ARG A 61 7.98 -2.13 -21.81
CA ARG A 61 8.53 -0.84 -22.25
C ARG A 61 8.82 -0.71 -23.75
N LYS A 62 8.99 -1.84 -24.45
CA LYS A 62 9.24 -1.89 -25.91
C LYS A 62 7.98 -1.68 -26.75
N ILE A 63 6.80 -1.77 -26.13
CA ILE A 63 5.52 -1.52 -26.80
C ILE A 63 5.40 -0.01 -27.02
N PRO A 64 5.16 0.48 -28.25
CA PRO A 64 5.14 1.92 -28.56
C PRO A 64 4.20 2.73 -27.67
N GLN A 65 3.00 2.20 -27.40
CA GLN A 65 2.03 2.84 -26.49
C GLN A 65 2.57 2.93 -25.07
N VAL A 66 3.29 1.91 -24.60
CA VAL A 66 3.86 1.88 -23.25
C VAL A 66 4.97 2.89 -23.11
N GLN A 67 5.89 2.87 -24.06
CA GLN A 67 7.01 3.79 -24.17
C GLN A 67 6.56 5.26 -24.20
N GLN A 68 5.58 5.60 -25.04
CA GLN A 68 5.06 6.97 -25.14
C GLN A 68 4.52 7.51 -23.82
N ALA A 69 3.87 6.68 -23.00
CA ALA A 69 3.40 7.16 -21.70
C ALA A 69 4.52 7.26 -20.66
N MET A 70 5.50 6.35 -20.68
CA MET A 70 6.69 6.48 -19.83
C MET A 70 7.48 7.76 -20.16
N GLN A 71 7.45 8.17 -21.43
CA GLN A 71 8.06 9.42 -21.88
C GLN A 71 7.29 10.67 -21.42
N LYS A 72 5.99 10.57 -21.11
CA LYS A 72 5.16 11.69 -20.60
C LYS A 72 5.44 12.08 -19.14
N LYS A 73 6.43 11.45 -18.49
CA LYS A 73 6.86 11.68 -17.10
C LYS A 73 5.84 11.28 -16.04
N ILE A 74 4.56 11.63 -16.17
CA ILE A 74 3.52 11.31 -15.19
C ILE A 74 2.31 10.69 -15.90
N PHE A 75 1.80 9.59 -15.36
CA PHE A 75 0.54 8.99 -15.79
C PHE A 75 -0.15 8.26 -14.64
N TYR A 76 -1.44 7.98 -14.79
CA TYR A 76 -2.27 7.40 -13.72
C TYR A 76 -2.74 5.98 -14.08
N LEU A 77 -2.84 5.12 -13.08
CA LEU A 77 -3.41 3.78 -13.20
C LEU A 77 -4.68 3.65 -12.34
N ASP A 78 -5.61 2.80 -12.79
CA ASP A 78 -6.76 2.37 -11.99
C ASP A 78 -6.37 1.30 -10.95
N GLU A 79 -7.33 0.83 -10.16
CA GLU A 79 -7.16 -0.24 -9.16
C GLU A 79 -6.66 -1.57 -9.77
N ASN A 80 -6.90 -1.78 -11.06
CA ASN A 80 -6.53 -3.00 -11.78
C ASN A 80 -5.19 -2.87 -12.52
N GLY A 81 -4.52 -1.71 -12.44
CA GLY A 81 -3.27 -1.44 -13.14
C GLY A 81 -3.42 -1.03 -14.61
N ASN A 82 -4.63 -0.72 -15.08
CA ASN A 82 -4.86 -0.16 -16.41
C ASN A 82 -4.71 1.36 -16.40
N ARG A 83 -4.46 1.95 -17.56
CA ARG A 83 -4.30 3.41 -17.68
C ARG A 83 -5.61 4.14 -17.47
N SER A 84 -5.59 5.09 -16.56
CA SER A 84 -6.67 6.05 -16.38
C SER A 84 -6.28 7.39 -16.98
N SER A 85 -7.20 8.00 -17.72
CA SER A 85 -7.08 9.36 -18.24
C SER A 85 -7.39 10.43 -17.19
N SER A 86 -7.93 10.04 -16.03
CA SER A 86 -8.30 10.95 -14.95
C SER A 86 -7.15 11.12 -13.94
N GLN A 87 -6.96 12.35 -13.46
CA GLN A 87 -6.11 12.64 -12.30
C GLN A 87 -6.62 11.98 -11.01
N ALA A 88 -7.84 11.41 -11.03
CA ALA A 88 -8.40 10.59 -9.96
C ALA A 88 -8.03 9.09 -10.07
N GLY A 89 -6.97 8.73 -10.80
CA GLY A 89 -6.48 7.35 -10.83
C GLY A 89 -6.01 6.88 -9.45
N TYR A 90 -6.16 5.59 -9.19
CA TYR A 90 -5.82 4.96 -7.91
C TYR A 90 -4.32 4.98 -7.61
N TYR A 91 -3.49 4.80 -8.65
CA TYR A 91 -2.04 4.94 -8.54
C TYR A 91 -1.54 6.07 -9.44
N ARG A 92 -0.60 6.87 -8.92
CA ARG A 92 0.15 7.86 -9.70
C ARG A 92 1.53 7.30 -10.02
N VAL A 93 1.87 7.22 -11.30
CA VAL A 93 3.17 6.74 -11.75
C VAL A 93 3.98 7.92 -12.26
N GLU A 94 5.18 8.09 -11.71
CA GLU A 94 6.14 9.11 -12.09
C GLU A 94 7.42 8.45 -12.61
N ILE A 95 7.95 8.97 -13.70
CA ILE A 95 9.20 8.53 -14.30
C ILE A 95 10.25 9.64 -14.11
N GLU A 96 11.23 9.37 -13.26
CA GLU A 96 12.35 10.27 -13.02
C GLU A 96 13.56 9.84 -13.86
N GLN A 97 14.04 10.73 -14.73
CA GLN A 97 15.29 10.49 -15.44
C GLN A 97 16.49 10.84 -14.55
N LYS A 98 17.26 9.83 -14.14
CA LYS A 98 18.46 10.01 -13.28
C LYS A 98 19.72 10.38 -14.06
N LYS A 99 19.86 9.88 -15.29
CA LYS A 99 21.01 10.16 -16.16
C LYS A 99 20.57 10.64 -17.53
N ALA A 100 21.38 11.48 -18.15
CA ALA A 100 21.20 11.88 -19.55
C ALA A 100 21.22 10.66 -20.49
N VAL A 101 20.64 10.81 -21.67
CA VAL A 101 20.63 9.76 -22.69
C VAL A 101 22.08 9.42 -23.06
N GLU A 102 22.46 8.16 -22.89
CA GLU A 102 23.77 7.65 -23.26
C GLU A 102 23.94 7.65 -24.79
N LYS A 103 25.19 7.45 -25.26
CA LYS A 103 25.49 7.28 -26.69
C LYS A 103 24.72 6.11 -27.34
N SER A 104 24.23 5.18 -26.52
CA SER A 104 23.37 4.05 -26.92
C SER A 104 21.90 4.43 -27.18
N GLY A 105 21.51 5.70 -26.97
CA GLY A 105 20.13 6.16 -27.13
C GLY A 105 19.21 5.84 -25.95
N ARG A 106 19.76 5.39 -24.81
CA ARG A 106 19.02 5.00 -23.59
C ARG A 106 19.35 5.90 -22.42
N ALA A 107 18.36 6.18 -21.58
CA ALA A 107 18.54 6.87 -20.31
C ALA A 107 18.18 5.97 -19.12
N LEU A 108 18.95 6.07 -18.05
CA LEU A 108 18.59 5.48 -16.76
C LEU A 108 17.47 6.28 -16.11
N CYS A 109 16.33 5.64 -15.92
CA CYS A 109 15.14 6.20 -15.31
C CYS A 109 14.70 5.39 -14.09
N GLU A 110 14.01 6.02 -13.16
CA GLU A 110 13.31 5.37 -12.05
C GLU A 110 11.82 5.53 -12.24
N LEU A 111 11.09 4.42 -12.15
CA LEU A 111 9.64 4.40 -12.10
C LEU A 111 9.22 4.41 -10.64
N CYS A 112 8.53 5.47 -10.22
CA CYS A 112 8.01 5.64 -8.88
C CYS A 112 6.48 5.51 -8.93
N ILE A 113 5.89 4.65 -8.09
CA ILE A 113 4.44 4.51 -7.98
C ILE A 113 4.01 5.05 -6.61
N TYR A 114 3.08 5.98 -6.65
CA TYR A 114 2.51 6.65 -5.48
C TYR A 114 1.04 6.29 -5.33
N ARG A 115 0.60 6.24 -4.07
CA ARG A 115 -0.80 6.25 -3.67
C ARG A 115 -0.96 7.19 -2.49
N ASP A 116 -1.94 8.08 -2.53
CA ASP A 116 -2.20 9.07 -1.47
C ASP A 116 -0.91 9.84 -1.07
N ASP A 117 -0.14 10.27 -2.08
CA ASP A 117 1.19 10.92 -1.97
C ASP A 117 2.29 10.12 -1.26
N LYS A 118 2.04 8.85 -0.92
CA LYS A 118 3.03 7.93 -0.38
C LYS A 118 3.66 7.10 -1.49
N GLU A 119 4.98 7.10 -1.55
CA GLU A 119 5.73 6.20 -2.44
C GLU A 119 5.54 4.75 -1.98
N LEU A 120 5.00 3.92 -2.87
CA LEU A 120 4.86 2.48 -2.63
C LEU A 120 6.06 1.72 -3.20
N VAL A 121 6.47 2.08 -4.41
CA VAL A 121 7.46 1.32 -5.20
C VAL A 121 8.34 2.26 -5.99
N ARG A 122 9.63 1.92 -6.07
CA ARG A 122 10.63 2.56 -6.93
C ARG A 122 11.41 1.49 -7.69
N LEU A 123 11.39 1.56 -9.02
CA LEU A 123 12.02 0.57 -9.90
C LEU A 123 12.98 1.25 -10.88
N PRO A 124 14.28 0.93 -10.87
CA PRO A 124 15.21 1.42 -11.88
C PRO A 124 15.04 0.67 -13.20
N PHE A 125 15.08 1.39 -14.31
CA PHE A 125 15.01 0.81 -15.65
C PHE A 125 15.68 1.68 -16.71
N LEU A 126 15.96 1.10 -17.88
CA LEU A 126 16.49 1.83 -19.03
C LEU A 126 15.37 2.15 -20.01
N LEU A 127 15.21 3.44 -20.34
CA LEU A 127 14.20 3.94 -21.29
C LEU A 127 14.88 4.43 -22.58
N GLU A 128 14.39 3.98 -23.73
CA GLU A 128 14.85 4.46 -25.03
C GLU A 128 14.29 5.86 -25.32
N GLY A 129 15.17 6.79 -25.70
CA GLY A 129 14.85 8.19 -25.94
C GLY A 129 14.77 9.08 -24.68
N GLY A 130 14.85 8.49 -23.47
CA GLY A 130 14.70 9.22 -22.21
C GLY A 130 13.28 9.74 -21.97
N VAL A 131 13.11 10.64 -21.00
CA VAL A 131 11.82 11.27 -20.70
C VAL A 131 11.69 12.55 -21.53
N GLN A 132 10.54 12.78 -22.16
CA GLN A 132 10.30 14.01 -22.92
C GLN A 132 10.15 15.18 -21.93
N LYS A 133 10.88 16.27 -22.19
CA LYS A 133 10.77 17.51 -21.41
C LYS A 133 9.55 18.31 -21.81
#